data_AF-A0A7W1HYQ7-F1
#
_entry.id   AF-A0A7W1HYQ7-F1
#
_cell.length_a   1.000
_cell.length_b   1.000
_cell.length_c   1.000
_cell.angle_alpha   90.00
_cell.angle_beta   90.00
_cell.angle_gamma   90.00
#
_symmetry.space_group_name_H-M   'P 1'
#
loop_
_entity.id
_entity.type
_entity.pdbx_description
1 polymer ?
#
loop_
_entity_poly.entity_id
_entity_poly.type
_entity_poly.pdbx_seq_one_letter_code
_entity_poly.pdbx_strand_id
1 'polypeptide(L)'
;MTDETLVSAEVLLRESDRAAGERVAKMLTELGLEVLSVGSRSVSIRGSKQRFESVFGCRLTPSERVDSPARDFGPLGGGGFRAIEPPKVPSELRDEVESVEIQQPPLLF
;
A
#
# COMPACT_ATOMS: atom_id res chain seq x y z
N MET A 1 16.29 4.64 17.55
CA MET A 1 15.83 4.45 16.17
C MET A 1 14.32 4.62 16.23
N THR A 2 13.77 5.70 15.67
CA THR A 2 12.33 5.86 15.53
C THR A 2 11.85 4.73 14.64
N ASP A 3 11.00 3.87 15.18
CA ASP A 3 10.35 2.78 14.48
C ASP A 3 9.48 3.40 13.37
N GLU A 4 10.01 3.49 12.14
CA GLU A 4 9.27 4.04 11.01
C GLU A 4 8.13 3.09 10.70
N THR A 5 6.90 3.50 11.03
CA THR A 5 5.75 2.62 10.81
C THR A 5 5.53 2.40 9.32
N LEU A 6 5.62 1.14 8.92
CA LEU A 6 5.50 0.71 7.53
C LEU A 6 4.04 0.48 7.15
N VAL A 7 3.75 0.76 5.89
CA VAL A 7 2.44 0.61 5.27
C VAL A 7 2.62 -0.27 4.04
N SER A 8 1.78 -1.30 3.92
CA SER A 8 1.73 -2.17 2.74
C SER A 8 0.49 -1.84 1.91
N ALA A 9 0.62 -1.86 0.59
CA ALA A 9 -0.48 -1.63 -0.33
C ALA A 9 -0.35 -2.46 -1.60
N GLU A 10 -1.48 -2.66 -2.27
CA GLU A 10 -1.58 -3.17 -3.64
C GLU A 10 -1.87 -2.02 -4.59
N VAL A 11 -1.07 -1.90 -5.65
CA VAL A 11 -1.31 -0.99 -6.77
C VAL A 11 -1.95 -1.80 -7.88
N LEU A 12 -3.23 -1.58 -8.15
CA LEU A 12 -3.95 -2.28 -9.20
C LEU A 12 -3.66 -1.63 -10.55
N LEU A 13 -3.25 -2.43 -11.53
CA LEU A 13 -3.02 -1.97 -12.89
C LEU A 13 -4.37 -1.70 -13.57
N ARG A 14 -4.42 -1.05 -14.74
CA ARG A 14 -5.64 -0.93 -15.56
C ARG A 14 -5.87 -2.13 -16.46
N GLU A 15 -4.79 -2.67 -17.00
CA GLU A 15 -4.80 -3.84 -17.86
C GLU A 15 -4.00 -4.97 -17.22
N SER A 16 -4.29 -6.20 -17.60
CA SER A 16 -3.49 -7.35 -17.19
C SER A 16 -2.27 -7.49 -18.11
N ASP A 17 -1.23 -6.70 -17.86
CA ASP A 17 0.01 -6.69 -18.64
C ASP A 17 1.22 -6.74 -17.71
N ARG A 18 2.06 -7.78 -17.88
CA ARG A 18 3.30 -7.94 -17.11
C ARG A 18 4.29 -6.80 -17.38
N ALA A 19 4.37 -6.31 -18.61
CA ALA A 19 5.28 -5.22 -18.95
C ALA A 19 4.85 -3.90 -18.27
N ALA A 20 3.54 -3.63 -18.19
CA ALA A 20 3.00 -2.52 -17.40
C ALA A 20 3.35 -2.68 -15.91
N GLY A 21 3.18 -3.87 -15.33
CA GLY A 21 3.57 -4.14 -13.94
C GLY A 21 5.03 -3.82 -13.65
N GLU A 22 5.96 -4.19 -14.54
CA GLU A 22 7.38 -3.88 -14.41
C GLU A 22 7.69 -2.38 -14.52
N ARG A 23 7.00 -1.65 -15.40
CA ARG A 23 7.14 -0.19 -15.53
C ARG A 23 6.63 0.54 -14.28
N VAL A 24 5.43 0.18 -13.82
CA VAL A 24 4.86 0.71 -12.56
C VAL A 24 5.78 0.41 -11.37
N ALA A 25 6.30 -0.81 -11.25
CA ALA A 25 7.22 -1.19 -10.19
C ALA A 25 8.49 -0.33 -10.19
N LYS A 26 9.08 -0.08 -11.37
CA LYS A 26 10.26 0.79 -11.50
C LYS A 26 9.95 2.21 -11.04
N MET A 27 8.84 2.79 -11.49
CA MET A 27 8.44 4.15 -11.09
C MET A 27 8.16 4.25 -9.58
N LEU A 28 7.50 3.26 -8.98
CA LEU A 28 7.25 3.22 -7.53
C LEU A 28 8.56 3.13 -6.73
N THR A 29 9.54 2.38 -7.25
CA THR A 29 10.89 2.32 -6.66
C THR A 29 11.59 3.68 -6.72
N GLU A 30 11.51 4.37 -7.85
CA GLU A 30 12.08 5.73 -8.04
C GLU A 30 11.41 6.77 -7.11
N LEU A 31 10.13 6.58 -6.79
CA LEU A 31 9.39 7.39 -5.82
C LEU A 31 9.77 7.09 -4.36
N GLY A 32 10.59 6.06 -4.11
CA GLY A 32 11.11 5.68 -2.80
C GLY A 32 10.23 4.69 -2.04
N LEU A 33 9.41 3.91 -2.75
CA LEU A 33 8.67 2.79 -2.20
C LEU A 33 9.43 1.48 -2.47
N GLU A 34 9.31 0.52 -1.56
CA GLU A 34 9.82 -0.83 -1.74
C GLU A 34 8.81 -1.66 -2.54
N VAL A 35 9.22 -2.27 -3.66
CA VAL A 35 8.39 -3.23 -4.39
C VAL A 35 8.61 -4.62 -3.82
N LEU A 36 7.55 -5.23 -3.30
CA LEU A 36 7.58 -6.57 -2.71
C LEU A 36 7.30 -7.65 -3.76
N SER A 37 6.37 -7.38 -4.67
CA SER A 37 5.96 -8.33 -5.69
C SER A 37 5.37 -7.63 -6.92
N VAL A 38 5.52 -8.25 -8.10
CA VAL A 38 4.96 -7.76 -9.37
C VAL A 38 4.14 -8.89 -9.97
N GLY A 39 2.82 -8.70 -10.01
CA GLY A 39 1.88 -9.59 -10.65
C GLY A 39 1.44 -9.08 -12.03
N SER A 40 0.62 -9.86 -12.72
CA SER A 40 0.05 -9.45 -14.01
C SER A 40 -1.03 -8.38 -13.87
N ARG A 41 -1.63 -8.23 -12.68
CA ARG A 41 -2.76 -7.32 -12.40
C ARG A 41 -2.49 -6.33 -11.27
N SER A 42 -1.46 -6.54 -10.47
CA SER A 42 -1.11 -5.66 -9.36
C SER A 42 0.39 -5.62 -9.08
N VAL A 43 0.82 -4.59 -8.36
CA VAL A 43 2.16 -4.45 -7.79
C VAL A 43 2.02 -4.27 -6.28
N SER A 44 2.61 -5.19 -5.50
CA SER A 44 2.64 -5.09 -4.04
C SER A 44 3.78 -4.19 -3.61
N ILE A 45 3.50 -3.20 -2.77
CA ILE A 45 4.48 -2.23 -2.28
C ILE A 45 4.48 -2.10 -0.76
N ARG A 46 5.60 -1.59 -0.25
CA ARG A 46 5.77 -1.16 1.14
C ARG A 46 6.49 0.18 1.21
N GLY A 47 6.16 0.99 2.21
CA GLY A 47 6.88 2.23 2.47
C GLY A 47 6.59 2.77 3.86
N SER A 48 7.37 3.75 4.31
CA SER A 48 7.02 4.46 5.54
C SER A 48 5.73 5.26 5.35
N LYS A 49 4.96 5.44 6.42
CA LYS A 49 3.72 6.23 6.41
C LYS A 49 3.90 7.57 5.68
N GLN A 50 4.95 8.32 6.05
CA GLN A 50 5.22 9.64 5.50
C GLN A 50 5.48 9.60 3.99
N ARG A 51 6.23 8.59 3.54
CA ARG A 51 6.50 8.38 2.12
C ARG A 51 5.22 8.04 1.36
N PHE A 52 4.39 7.15 1.91
CA PHE A 52 3.13 6.75 1.31
C PHE A 52 2.16 7.93 1.17
N GLU A 53 1.98 8.71 2.24
CA GLU A 53 1.13 9.91 2.26
C GLU A 53 1.59 10.94 1.20
N SER A 54 2.91 11.12 1.07
CA SER A 54 3.51 12.02 0.08
C SER A 54 3.26 11.54 -1.36
N VAL A 55 3.56 10.27 -1.66
CA VAL A 55 3.44 9.71 -3.02
C VAL A 55 1.99 9.68 -3.48
N PHE A 56 1.07 9.18 -2.63
CA PHE A 56 -0.33 9.00 -3.02
C PHE A 56 -1.24 10.16 -2.60
N GLY A 57 -0.67 11.29 -2.14
CA GLY A 57 -1.41 12.50 -1.79
C GLY A 57 -2.61 12.24 -0.86
N CYS A 58 -2.42 11.40 0.15
CA CYS A 58 -3.45 10.98 1.10
C CYS A 58 -2.99 11.15 2.55
N ARG A 59 -3.89 10.91 3.50
CA ARG A 59 -3.56 10.85 4.93
C ARG A 59 -3.94 9.49 5.50
N LEU A 60 -3.03 8.89 6.24
CA LEU A 60 -3.20 7.61 6.90
C LEU A 60 -3.46 7.82 8.40
N THR A 61 -4.50 7.17 8.89
CA THR A 61 -4.76 7.03 10.33
C THR A 61 -4.57 5.57 10.73
N PRO A 62 -4.03 5.30 11.93
CA PRO A 62 -4.13 3.96 12.51
C PRO A 62 -5.59 3.52 12.49
N SER A 63 -5.84 2.31 12.02
CA SER A 63 -7.09 1.59 12.22
C SER A 63 -7.18 1.28 13.70
N GLU A 64 -8.26 1.72 14.34
CA GLU A 64 -8.52 1.40 15.73
C GLU A 64 -8.47 -0.13 15.89
N ARG A 65 -7.71 -0.60 16.89
CA ARG A 65 -7.81 -2.00 17.31
C ARG A 65 -9.25 -2.19 17.75
N VAL A 66 -10.02 -2.94 16.96
CA VAL A 66 -11.24 -3.53 17.48
C VAL A 66 -10.77 -4.44 18.63
N ASP A 67 -11.28 -4.22 19.84
CA ASP A 67 -11.04 -5.05 21.03
C ASP A 67 -11.65 -6.46 20.85
N SER A 68 -11.31 -7.13 19.74
CA SER A 68 -11.62 -8.53 19.51
C SER A 68 -10.65 -9.37 20.35
N PRO A 69 -11.13 -10.40 21.06
CA PRO A 69 -10.30 -11.23 21.94
C PRO A 69 -9.24 -12.07 21.19
N ALA A 70 -9.15 -11.94 19.87
CA ALA A 70 -8.09 -12.52 19.04
C ALA A 70 -6.74 -11.85 19.36
N ARG A 71 -6.09 -12.34 20.41
CA ARG A 71 -4.72 -11.99 20.77
C ARG A 71 -3.77 -12.70 19.83
N ASP A 72 -2.91 -11.90 19.21
CA ASP A 72 -1.66 -12.26 18.56
C ASP A 72 -1.75 -12.63 17.06
N PHE A 73 -1.28 -11.71 16.20
CA PHE A 73 -1.13 -11.89 14.76
C PHE A 73 0.35 -11.89 14.32
N GLY A 74 1.28 -12.22 15.25
CA GLY A 74 2.72 -12.22 14.96
C GLY A 74 3.24 -10.83 14.54
N PRO A 75 4.45 -10.73 13.96
CA PRO A 75 5.03 -9.44 13.52
C PRO A 75 4.26 -8.78 12.36
N LEU A 76 3.27 -9.46 11.78
CA LEU A 76 2.37 -8.94 10.75
C LEU A 76 1.12 -8.25 11.34
N GLY A 77 0.88 -8.42 12.66
CA GLY A 77 -0.21 -7.81 13.43
C GLY A 77 0.04 -6.37 13.88
N GLY A 78 0.77 -5.59 13.08
CA GLY A 78 0.87 -4.14 13.26
C GLY A 78 -0.51 -3.50 13.07
N GLY A 79 -0.80 -2.45 13.84
CA GLY A 79 -2.05 -1.69 13.65
C GLY A 79 -2.19 -1.30 12.18
N GLY A 80 -3.20 -1.84 11.50
CA GLY A 80 -3.44 -1.54 10.10
C GLY A 80 -3.61 -0.04 9.93
N PHE A 81 -3.23 0.51 8.78
CA PHE A 81 -3.58 1.89 8.45
C PHE A 81 -4.82 1.90 7.58
N ARG A 82 -5.62 2.95 7.71
CA ARG A 82 -6.66 3.30 6.74
C ARG A 82 -6.40 4.70 6.22
N ALA A 83 -6.66 4.90 4.93
CA ALA A 83 -6.66 6.26 4.41
C ALA A 83 -7.94 6.99 4.86
N ILE A 84 -7.79 8.23 5.31
CA ILE A 84 -8.91 9.13 5.61
C ILE A 84 -9.61 9.53 4.30
N GLU A 85 -8.83 9.64 3.23
CA GLU A 85 -9.27 9.95 1.88
C GLU A 85 -8.68 8.92 0.91
N PRO A 86 -9.37 8.56 -0.19
CA PRO A 86 -8.84 7.62 -1.16
C PRO A 86 -7.43 8.02 -1.63
N PRO A 87 -6.46 7.09 -1.64
CA PRO A 87 -5.14 7.34 -2.23
C PRO A 87 -5.28 7.80 -3.68
N LYS A 88 -4.56 8.85 -4.05
CA LYS A 88 -4.51 9.36 -5.41
C LYS A 88 -3.41 8.65 -6.18
N VAL A 89 -3.70 8.31 -7.42
CA VAL A 89 -2.69 7.82 -8.35
C VAL A 89 -1.88 9.02 -8.87
N PRO A 90 -0.54 9.02 -8.71
CA PRO A 90 0.33 10.04 -9.31
C PRO A 90 0.08 10.19 -10.81
N SER A 91 0.26 11.39 -11.35
CA SER A 91 0.06 11.68 -12.78
C SER A 91 0.84 10.74 -13.69
N GLU A 92 2.05 10.41 -13.29
CA GLU A 92 3.03 9.57 -13.96
C GLU A 92 2.56 8.11 -14.08
N LEU A 93 1.67 7.68 -13.18
CA LEU A 93 1.14 6.32 -13.10
C LEU A 93 -0.30 6.21 -13.61
N ARG A 94 -0.97 7.33 -13.92
CA ARG A 94 -2.42 7.38 -14.16
C ARG A 94 -2.88 6.53 -15.34
N ASP A 95 -2.04 6.38 -16.35
CA ASP A 95 -2.34 5.62 -17.57
C ASP A 95 -2.21 4.11 -17.37
N GLU A 96 -1.46 3.67 -16.34
CA GLU A 96 -1.20 2.24 -16.08
C GLU A 96 -1.89 1.74 -14.82
N VAL A 97 -2.20 2.63 -13.87
CA VAL A 97 -2.76 2.30 -12.56
C VAL A 97 -4.23 2.69 -12.47
N GLU A 98 -5.04 1.75 -12.01
CA GLU A 98 -6.47 1.89 -11.77
C GLU A 98 -6.75 2.47 -10.38
N SER A 99 -6.17 1.84 -9.35
CA SER A 99 -6.38 2.20 -7.96
C SER A 99 -5.22 1.74 -7.08
N VAL A 100 -5.22 2.21 -5.83
CA VAL A 100 -4.26 1.81 -4.80
C VAL A 100 -5.04 1.40 -3.55
N GLU A 101 -4.83 0.17 -3.10
CA GLU A 101 -5.53 -0.44 -1.98
C GLU A 101 -4.56 -0.69 -0.83
N ILE A 102 -4.81 -0.05 0.31
CA ILE A 102 -4.00 -0.28 1.50
C ILE A 102 -4.39 -1.62 2.11
N GLN A 103 -3.41 -2.49 2.35
CA GLN A 103 -3.66 -3.79 2.94
C GLN A 103 -4.10 -3.60 4.40
N GLN A 104 -5.27 -4.12 4.73
CA GLN A 104 -5.79 -4.17 6.09
C GLN A 104 -5.77 -5.61 6.59
N PRO A 105 -5.43 -5.84 7.87
CA PRO A 105 -5.56 -7.17 8.44
C PRO A 105 -7.03 -7.63 8.34
N PRO A 106 -7.29 -8.91 8.00
CA PRO A 106 -8.64 -9.41 7.86
C PRO A 106 -9.39 -9.32 9.19
N LEU A 107 -10.68 -8.93 9.12
CA LEU A 107 -11.59 -9.02 10.24
C LEU A 107 -12.13 -10.45 10.32
N LEU A 108 -11.70 -11.20 11.33
CA LEU A 108 -12.31 -12.49 11.67
C LEU A 108 -13.38 -12.22 12.74
N PHE A 109 -14.62 -12.59 12.43
CA PHE A 109 -15.79 -12.49 13.30
C PHE A 109 -16.09 -13.82 14.00
#